data_AF-A0A2I1GU84-F1
#
_entry.id   AF-A0A2I1GU84-F1
#
_cell.length_a   1.000
_cell.length_b   1.000
_cell.length_c   1.000
_cell.angle_alpha   90.00
_cell.angle_beta   90.00
_cell.angle_gamma   90.00
#
_symmetry.space_group_name_H-M   'P 1'
#
loop_
_entity.id
_entity.type
_entity.pdbx_description
1 polymer ?
#
loop_
_entity_poly.entity_id
_entity_poly.type
_entity_poly.pdbx_seq_one_letter_code
_entity_poly.pdbx_strand_id
1 'polypeptide(L)'
;MHIKGYTVELLVNGRPLKEYAIPITDLEPSTTGKSFVYNDFREQEFLSFSHFALAPLQSNYVIKVSSDNASKISPMLAFIYVDGCYDSTSLRLVNDSPVFKNGFKDINRQHKHYFEFNKSTFVRKDNVRLPKMQYGGLGSVSVYFYKARVLASHIGIIERNRSLKFGNDQKLPNIRYYNDIKVITHYSSGVPFDQPKNLLKTIKPLTKFGDNPVAVLHLHYRPYEWFIEKNIYSNLSSKRKGKMVAIKIESDSSIKSHDDSVKIKEEKDKEIKNDSVLIKEENKPIASRVKKNEKEIKSHDDSIMIKKEKNKEIKDDLVLI
;
A
#
# COMPACT_ATOMS: atom_id res chain seq x y z
N MET A 1 -3.50 1.23 -8.85
CA MET A 1 -4.92 0.84 -8.80
C MET A 1 -5.64 1.88 -7.98
N HIS A 2 -6.59 2.59 -8.57
CA HIS A 2 -7.38 3.61 -7.87
C HIS A 2 -8.87 3.40 -8.18
N ILE A 3 -9.67 3.16 -7.15
CA ILE A 3 -11.12 2.90 -7.28
C ILE A 3 -11.84 3.64 -6.16
N LYS A 4 -12.78 4.51 -6.50
CA LYS A 4 -13.70 5.19 -5.55
C LYS A 4 -12.98 5.77 -4.32
N GLY A 5 -11.85 6.45 -4.56
CA GLY A 5 -11.05 7.07 -3.51
C GLY A 5 -10.11 6.11 -2.76
N TYR A 6 -9.99 4.83 -3.13
CA TYR A 6 -9.03 3.88 -2.54
C TYR A 6 -7.88 3.61 -3.51
N THR A 7 -6.65 3.72 -3.02
CA THR A 7 -5.45 3.59 -3.87
C THR A 7 -4.48 2.53 -3.35
N VAL A 8 -3.99 1.69 -4.27
CA VAL A 8 -2.86 0.77 -4.06
C VAL A 8 -1.92 0.88 -5.24
N GLU A 9 -0.64 1.14 -4.99
CA GLU A 9 0.42 1.19 -6.00
C GLU A 9 1.63 0.37 -5.54
N LEU A 10 2.33 -0.24 -6.50
CA LEU A 10 3.63 -0.87 -6.27
C LEU A 10 4.70 0.02 -6.88
N LEU A 11 5.74 0.32 -6.11
CA LEU A 11 6.83 1.21 -6.52
C LEU A 11 8.15 0.46 -6.52
N VAL A 12 8.93 0.67 -7.57
CA VAL A 12 10.33 0.24 -7.66
C VAL A 12 11.16 1.49 -7.85
N ASN A 13 12.19 1.68 -7.01
CA ASN A 13 13.04 2.88 -7.01
C ASN A 13 12.22 4.20 -6.92
N GLY A 14 11.16 4.19 -6.11
CA GLY A 14 10.28 5.35 -5.91
C GLY A 14 9.35 5.67 -7.08
N ARG A 15 9.33 4.86 -8.15
CA ARG A 15 8.46 5.04 -9.31
C ARG A 15 7.35 3.99 -9.33
N PRO A 16 6.09 4.37 -9.59
CA PRO A 16 5.00 3.40 -9.71
C PRO A 16 5.24 2.48 -10.91
N LEU A 17 4.96 1.19 -10.72
CA LEU A 17 4.97 0.21 -11.78
C LEU A 17 3.83 0.45 -12.78
N LYS A 18 4.07 0.09 -14.03
CA LYS A 18 3.04 0.16 -15.07
C LYS A 18 1.93 -0.83 -14.75
N GLU A 19 0.69 -0.36 -14.80
CA GLU A 19 -0.50 -1.13 -14.47
C GLU A 19 -1.42 -1.33 -15.67
N TYR A 20 -2.08 -2.48 -15.70
CA TYR A 20 -3.02 -2.87 -16.73
C TYR A 20 -4.30 -3.38 -16.07
N ALA A 21 -5.45 -2.89 -16.52
CA ALA A 21 -6.75 -3.43 -16.17
C ALA A 21 -7.23 -4.38 -17.28
N ILE A 22 -7.59 -5.61 -16.91
CA ILE A 22 -8.01 -6.64 -17.85
C ILE A 22 -9.42 -7.12 -17.46
N PRO A 23 -10.38 -7.22 -18.39
CA PRO A 23 -11.70 -7.75 -18.10
C PRO A 23 -11.62 -9.12 -17.45
N ILE A 24 -12.43 -9.36 -16.42
CA ILE A 24 -12.45 -10.66 -15.72
C ILE A 24 -12.92 -11.79 -16.66
N THR A 25 -13.72 -11.47 -17.68
CA THR A 25 -14.16 -12.42 -18.72
C THR A 25 -13.02 -12.98 -19.56
N ASP A 26 -11.90 -12.26 -19.63
CA ASP A 26 -10.75 -12.60 -20.48
C ASP A 26 -9.66 -13.32 -19.67
N LEU A 27 -9.93 -13.60 -18.40
CA LEU A 27 -8.98 -14.17 -17.45
C LEU A 27 -9.42 -15.53 -16.95
N GLU A 28 -8.44 -16.40 -16.76
CA GLU A 28 -8.61 -17.59 -15.94
C GLU A 28 -8.88 -17.19 -14.48
N PRO A 29 -9.53 -18.06 -13.69
CA PRO A 29 -9.78 -17.79 -12.28
C PRO A 29 -8.50 -17.40 -11.53
N SER A 30 -8.56 -16.26 -10.84
CA SER A 30 -7.45 -15.73 -10.05
C SER A 30 -7.27 -16.51 -8.73
N THR A 31 -6.09 -16.38 -8.12
CA THR A 31 -5.78 -16.82 -6.75
C THR A 31 -6.43 -15.95 -5.67
N THR A 32 -6.99 -14.81 -6.06
CA THR A 32 -7.74 -13.90 -5.18
C THR A 32 -9.23 -13.96 -5.52
N GLY A 33 -10.04 -13.39 -4.64
CA GLY A 33 -11.39 -12.95 -5.01
C GLY A 33 -11.36 -11.75 -5.97
N LYS A 34 -12.55 -11.25 -6.31
CA LYS A 34 -12.72 -10.00 -7.04
C LYS A 34 -12.47 -8.82 -6.11
N SER A 35 -11.86 -7.76 -6.65
CA SER A 35 -11.80 -6.48 -5.93
C SER A 35 -13.20 -5.89 -5.83
N PHE A 36 -13.49 -5.23 -4.72
CA PHE A 36 -14.80 -4.61 -4.50
C PHE A 36 -14.71 -3.37 -3.61
N VAL A 37 -15.72 -2.52 -3.72
CA VAL A 37 -15.96 -1.40 -2.81
C VAL A 37 -17.41 -1.47 -2.35
N TYR A 38 -17.67 -1.18 -1.08
CA TYR A 38 -19.03 -1.01 -0.60
C TYR A 38 -19.60 0.33 -1.07
N ASN A 39 -20.80 0.30 -1.64
CA ASN A 39 -21.52 1.52 -2.00
C ASN A 39 -22.20 2.15 -0.78
N ASP A 40 -22.84 3.30 -1.00
CA ASP A 40 -23.54 4.04 0.06
C ASP A 40 -24.69 3.25 0.69
N PHE A 41 -25.23 2.27 -0.05
CA PHE A 41 -26.29 1.35 0.39
C PHE A 41 -25.75 0.10 1.12
N ARG A 42 -24.43 0.02 1.34
CA ARG A 42 -23.75 -1.14 1.96
C ARG A 42 -23.85 -2.43 1.14
N GLU A 43 -23.98 -2.31 -0.17
CA GLU A 43 -23.86 -3.43 -1.09
C GLU A 43 -22.44 -3.50 -1.65
N GLN A 44 -21.95 -4.72 -1.91
CA GLN A 44 -20.63 -4.91 -2.53
C GLN A 44 -20.73 -4.67 -4.03
N GLU A 45 -20.00 -3.68 -4.52
CA GLU A 45 -19.79 -3.48 -5.94
C GLU A 45 -18.48 -4.14 -6.35
N PHE A 46 -18.59 -5.27 -7.02
CA PHE A 46 -17.45 -5.96 -7.61
C PHE A 46 -16.99 -5.27 -8.88
N LEU A 47 -15.69 -5.14 -9.04
CA LEU A 47 -15.12 -4.65 -10.29
C LEU A 47 -15.26 -5.70 -11.39
N SER A 48 -15.49 -5.24 -12.62
CA SER A 48 -15.48 -6.06 -13.83
C SER A 48 -14.07 -6.33 -14.38
N PHE A 49 -13.04 -5.71 -13.77
CA PHE A 49 -11.65 -5.78 -14.19
C PHE A 49 -10.73 -6.24 -13.06
N SER A 50 -9.74 -7.05 -13.41
CA SER A 50 -8.59 -7.36 -12.55
C SER A 50 -7.41 -6.48 -12.94
N HIS A 51 -6.65 -6.01 -11.94
CA HIS A 51 -5.52 -5.10 -12.15
C HIS A 51 -4.19 -5.84 -11.99
N PHE A 52 -3.25 -5.56 -12.90
CA PHE A 52 -1.96 -6.22 -12.99
C PHE A 52 -0.83 -5.18 -13.12
N ALA A 53 0.11 -5.21 -12.20
CA ALA A 53 1.36 -4.48 -12.28
C ALA A 53 2.43 -5.30 -13.03
N LEU A 54 3.17 -4.61 -13.90
CA LEU A 54 4.36 -5.15 -14.55
C LEU A 54 5.51 -5.20 -13.54
N ALA A 55 5.82 -6.39 -13.01
CA ALA A 55 6.87 -6.58 -12.02
C ALA A 55 8.23 -6.87 -12.67
N PRO A 56 9.26 -6.04 -12.42
CA PRO A 56 10.62 -6.39 -12.77
C PRO A 56 11.15 -7.43 -11.78
N LEU A 57 11.77 -8.50 -12.31
CA LEU A 57 12.39 -9.54 -11.48
C LEU A 57 13.53 -8.96 -10.61
N GLN A 58 13.77 -9.59 -9.47
CA GLN A 58 14.90 -9.32 -8.56
C GLN A 58 14.97 -7.85 -8.12
N SER A 59 13.79 -7.24 -7.93
CA SER A 59 13.67 -5.83 -7.55
C SER A 59 12.93 -5.71 -6.25
N ASN A 60 13.52 -4.95 -5.32
CA ASN A 60 12.82 -4.51 -4.11
C ASN A 60 11.67 -3.58 -4.48
N TYR A 61 10.54 -3.72 -3.80
CA TYR A 61 9.39 -2.87 -4.04
C TYR A 61 8.75 -2.34 -2.76
N VAL A 62 8.01 -1.25 -2.92
CA VAL A 62 7.25 -0.58 -1.87
C VAL A 62 5.79 -0.57 -2.26
N ILE A 63 4.92 -0.91 -1.32
CA ILE A 63 3.48 -0.77 -1.45
C ILE A 63 3.12 0.61 -0.94
N LYS A 64 2.53 1.44 -1.78
CA LYS A 64 1.93 2.73 -1.41
C LYS A 64 0.42 2.55 -1.33
N VAL A 65 -0.15 3.06 -0.25
CA VAL A 65 -1.58 3.00 0.02
C VAL A 65 -2.06 4.39 0.42
N SER A 66 -3.18 4.82 -0.14
CA SER A 66 -3.88 6.03 0.29
C SER A 66 -5.39 5.85 0.18
N SER A 67 -6.13 6.76 0.81
CA SER A 67 -7.57 6.82 0.68
C SER A 67 -8.05 8.25 0.85
N ASP A 68 -8.78 8.77 -0.14
CA ASP A 68 -9.40 10.10 -0.08
C ASP A 68 -10.60 10.11 0.90
N ASN A 69 -11.08 8.90 1.24
CA ASN A 69 -12.12 8.70 2.24
C ASN A 69 -11.60 8.73 3.68
N ALA A 70 -10.27 8.79 3.89
CA ALA A 70 -9.65 8.79 5.21
C ALA A 70 -9.42 10.21 5.72
N SER A 71 -9.79 10.45 6.99
CA SER A 71 -9.55 11.74 7.66
C SER A 71 -9.30 11.55 9.15
N LYS A 72 -8.98 12.64 9.87
CA LYS A 72 -8.76 12.59 11.33
C LYS A 72 -10.03 12.18 12.09
N ILE A 73 -11.20 12.58 11.59
CA ILE A 73 -12.52 12.28 12.17
C ILE A 73 -13.06 10.92 11.70
N SER A 74 -12.65 10.47 10.52
CA SER A 74 -13.02 9.17 9.94
C SER A 74 -11.74 8.42 9.54
N PRO A 75 -10.94 7.94 10.51
CA PRO A 75 -9.70 7.26 10.20
C PRO A 75 -9.97 5.86 9.65
N MET A 76 -8.98 5.30 8.96
CA MET A 76 -9.05 3.95 8.41
C MET A 76 -7.82 3.13 8.76
N LEU A 77 -7.98 1.81 8.72
CA LEU A 77 -6.89 0.85 8.79
C LEU A 77 -6.81 0.08 7.47
N ALA A 78 -5.62 0.03 6.88
CA ALA A 78 -5.34 -0.78 5.70
C ALA A 78 -4.54 -2.02 6.10
N PHE A 79 -5.12 -3.20 5.91
CA PHE A 79 -4.49 -4.49 6.14
C PHE A 79 -3.92 -4.99 4.82
N ILE A 80 -2.62 -5.28 4.79
CA ILE A 80 -1.89 -5.61 3.56
C ILE A 80 -1.49 -7.07 3.56
N TYR A 81 -1.96 -7.81 2.57
CA TYR A 81 -1.60 -9.20 2.34
C TYR A 81 -0.74 -9.29 1.08
N VAL A 82 0.45 -9.87 1.19
CA VAL A 82 1.37 -10.09 0.07
C VAL A 82 1.48 -11.59 -0.14
N ASP A 83 1.10 -12.09 -1.32
CA ASP A 83 1.00 -13.53 -1.58
C ASP A 83 0.13 -14.27 -0.55
N GLY A 84 -0.88 -13.60 -0.01
CA GLY A 84 -1.75 -14.11 1.06
C GLY A 84 -1.13 -14.11 2.47
N CYS A 85 0.11 -13.64 2.61
CA CYS A 85 0.81 -13.49 3.88
C CYS A 85 0.61 -12.10 4.50
N TYR A 86 0.58 -12.00 5.82
CA TYR A 86 0.36 -10.77 6.58
C TYR A 86 1.08 -10.75 7.94
N ASP A 87 1.86 -9.70 8.23
CA ASP A 87 2.65 -9.59 9.47
C ASP A 87 1.87 -9.13 10.71
N SER A 88 0.54 -9.22 10.68
CA SER A 88 -0.31 -8.77 11.79
C SER A 88 -0.20 -7.26 12.10
N THR A 89 0.24 -6.43 11.13
CA THR A 89 0.26 -4.96 11.22
C THR A 89 -0.64 -4.27 10.18
N SER A 90 -1.46 -3.31 10.60
CA SER A 90 -2.16 -2.44 9.65
C SER A 90 -1.42 -1.11 9.45
N LEU A 91 -1.63 -0.49 8.28
CA LEU A 91 -1.28 0.92 8.06
C LEU A 91 -2.43 1.81 8.54
N ARG A 92 -2.07 2.95 9.14
CA ARG A 92 -3.02 3.95 9.64
C ARG A 92 -3.22 5.02 8.58
N LEU A 93 -4.45 5.21 8.12
CA LEU A 93 -4.84 6.29 7.22
C LEU A 93 -5.65 7.30 8.02
N VAL A 94 -5.12 8.50 8.21
CA VAL A 94 -5.76 9.58 9.00
C VAL A 94 -5.96 10.87 8.19
N ASN A 95 -5.60 10.80 6.91
CA ASN A 95 -5.74 11.80 5.87
C ASN A 95 -5.58 11.10 4.51
N ASP A 96 -5.66 11.88 3.44
CA ASP A 96 -5.44 11.50 2.04
C ASP A 96 -3.96 11.19 1.71
N SER A 97 -3.04 11.54 2.60
CA SER A 97 -1.61 11.38 2.37
C SER A 97 -1.23 9.90 2.28
N PRO A 98 -0.37 9.52 1.32
CA PRO A 98 0.02 8.13 1.14
C PRO A 98 0.88 7.63 2.29
N VAL A 99 0.67 6.36 2.62
CA VAL A 99 1.49 5.58 3.55
C VAL A 99 2.13 4.41 2.82
N PHE A 100 3.27 3.95 3.35
CA PHE A 100 4.14 3.03 2.64
C PHE A 100 4.44 1.78 3.47
N LYS A 101 4.51 0.63 2.81
CA LYS A 101 4.97 -0.64 3.39
C LYS A 101 5.88 -1.34 2.39
N ASN A 102 7.12 -1.58 2.79
CA ASN A 102 8.14 -2.21 1.95
C ASN A 102 8.66 -3.53 2.55
N GLY A 103 8.02 -4.02 3.62
CA GLY A 103 8.43 -5.24 4.27
C GLY A 103 7.49 -5.67 5.38
N PHE A 104 7.68 -6.91 5.80
CA PHE A 104 7.03 -7.51 6.95
C PHE A 104 8.02 -7.66 8.11
N LYS A 105 7.51 -7.56 9.32
CA LYS A 105 8.31 -7.76 10.54
C LYS A 105 8.15 -9.18 11.04
N ASP A 106 9.20 -9.72 11.62
CA ASP A 106 9.15 -10.97 12.37
C ASP A 106 8.27 -10.84 13.63
N ILE A 107 7.99 -11.99 14.26
CA ILE A 107 7.06 -12.09 15.38
C ILE A 107 7.50 -11.24 16.58
N ASN A 108 8.80 -11.22 16.88
CA ASN A 108 9.39 -10.45 17.97
C ASN A 108 9.71 -9.00 17.57
N ARG A 109 9.48 -8.64 16.30
CA ARG A 109 9.75 -7.33 15.69
C ARG A 109 11.20 -6.89 15.77
N GLN A 110 12.13 -7.83 15.87
CA GLN A 110 13.55 -7.56 15.86
C GLN A 110 14.09 -7.43 14.45
N HIS A 111 13.44 -8.05 13.47
CA HIS A 111 13.84 -7.98 12.07
C HIS A 111 12.69 -7.56 11.17
N LYS A 112 13.07 -6.86 10.10
CA LYS A 112 12.20 -6.50 9.00
C LYS A 112 12.72 -7.14 7.72
N HIS A 113 11.86 -7.90 7.05
CA HIS A 113 12.12 -8.56 5.79
C HIS A 113 11.50 -7.72 4.67
N TYR A 114 12.34 -7.21 3.77
CA TYR A 114 11.90 -6.40 2.64
C TYR A 114 11.24 -7.25 1.57
N PHE A 115 10.31 -6.64 0.82
CA PHE A 115 9.65 -7.29 -0.30
C PHE A 115 10.50 -7.21 -1.55
N GLU A 116 10.75 -8.35 -2.18
CA GLU A 116 11.47 -8.47 -3.43
C GLU A 116 10.66 -9.31 -4.43
N PHE A 117 10.53 -8.84 -5.67
CA PHE A 117 9.97 -9.70 -6.72
C PHE A 117 10.95 -10.81 -7.08
N ASN A 118 10.51 -12.06 -7.01
CA ASN A 118 11.33 -13.20 -7.37
C ASN A 118 10.56 -14.14 -8.29
N LYS A 119 11.30 -14.89 -9.11
CA LYS A 119 10.74 -15.87 -10.01
C LYS A 119 10.11 -17.01 -9.21
N SER A 120 8.89 -17.39 -9.58
CA SER A 120 8.22 -18.52 -8.97
C SER A 120 8.98 -19.81 -9.23
N THR A 121 9.19 -20.60 -8.18
CA THR A 121 9.75 -21.95 -8.30
C THR A 121 8.60 -22.94 -8.36
N PHE A 122 8.53 -23.72 -9.44
CA PHE A 122 7.50 -24.73 -9.63
C PHE A 122 8.02 -26.13 -9.33
N VAL A 123 7.18 -26.98 -8.74
CA VAL A 123 7.48 -28.40 -8.50
C VAL A 123 6.29 -29.28 -8.86
N ARG A 124 6.52 -30.60 -8.93
CA ARG A 124 5.46 -31.58 -9.19
C ARG A 124 4.38 -31.53 -8.11
N LYS A 125 3.12 -31.71 -8.54
CA LYS A 125 1.89 -31.49 -7.75
C LYS A 125 1.90 -32.20 -6.39
N ASP A 126 2.43 -33.42 -6.34
CA ASP A 126 2.33 -34.30 -5.16
C ASP A 126 3.21 -33.86 -3.98
N ASN A 127 4.10 -32.88 -4.20
CA ASN A 127 5.09 -32.45 -3.22
C ASN A 127 4.78 -31.10 -2.55
N VAL A 128 3.61 -30.49 -2.79
CA VAL A 128 3.29 -29.14 -2.27
C VAL A 128 1.96 -29.10 -1.56
N ARG A 129 2.02 -28.76 -0.27
CA ARG A 129 0.86 -28.26 0.47
C ARG A 129 0.94 -26.74 0.52
N LEU A 130 0.13 -26.08 -0.30
CA LEU A 130 -0.04 -24.63 -0.19
C LEU A 130 -0.86 -24.31 1.07
N PRO A 131 -0.51 -23.24 1.80
CA PRO A 131 -1.31 -22.80 2.92
C PRO A 131 -2.71 -22.38 2.44
N LYS A 132 -3.74 -22.73 3.20
CA LYS A 132 -5.10 -22.23 2.95
C LYS A 132 -5.11 -20.72 3.24
N MET A 133 -5.17 -19.92 2.18
CA MET A 133 -5.20 -18.46 2.28
C MET A 133 -6.64 -18.01 2.55
N GLN A 134 -6.86 -17.29 3.65
CA GLN A 134 -8.16 -16.67 3.94
C GLN A 134 -8.33 -15.33 3.21
N TYR A 135 -7.23 -14.62 3.00
CA TYR A 135 -7.20 -13.27 2.44
C TYR A 135 -6.08 -13.16 1.40
N GLY A 136 -6.31 -12.36 0.37
CA GLY A 136 -5.41 -12.23 -0.76
C GLY A 136 -5.14 -13.55 -1.48
N GLY A 137 -4.00 -13.64 -2.16
CA GLY A 137 -3.62 -14.79 -2.96
C GLY A 137 -2.23 -14.64 -3.55
N LEU A 138 -1.66 -15.75 -4.02
CA LEU A 138 -0.34 -15.80 -4.65
C LEU A 138 -0.24 -14.88 -5.88
N GLY A 139 0.91 -14.25 -6.09
CA GLY A 139 1.16 -13.31 -7.17
C GLY A 139 0.36 -12.02 -7.05
N SER A 140 0.08 -11.55 -5.83
CA SER A 140 -0.70 -10.33 -5.60
C SER A 140 -0.35 -9.59 -4.31
N VAL A 141 -0.57 -8.28 -4.34
CA VAL A 141 -0.74 -7.44 -3.15
C VAL A 141 -2.23 -7.16 -2.98
N SER A 142 -2.78 -7.55 -1.85
CA SER A 142 -4.19 -7.35 -1.52
C SER A 142 -4.32 -6.42 -0.32
N VAL A 143 -5.12 -5.37 -0.45
CA VAL A 143 -5.32 -4.38 0.61
C VAL A 143 -6.78 -4.34 1.01
N TYR A 144 -7.03 -4.55 2.29
CA TYR A 144 -8.35 -4.54 2.90
C TYR A 144 -8.48 -3.28 3.75
N PHE A 145 -9.36 -2.38 3.34
CA PHE A 145 -9.60 -1.11 4.01
C PHE A 145 -10.75 -1.26 4.99
N TYR A 146 -10.53 -0.83 6.24
CA TYR A 146 -11.54 -0.85 7.29
C TYR A 146 -11.74 0.55 7.83
N LYS A 147 -12.99 0.92 8.13
CA LYS A 147 -13.25 2.06 9.02
C LYS A 147 -12.57 1.79 10.36
N ALA A 148 -12.06 2.83 10.99
CA ALA A 148 -11.39 2.74 12.27
C ALA A 148 -11.98 3.71 13.27
N ARG A 149 -11.81 3.39 14.56
CA ARG A 149 -12.10 4.32 15.65
C ARG A 149 -10.87 4.50 16.52
N VAL A 150 -10.75 5.70 17.08
CA VAL A 150 -9.70 6.03 18.04
C VAL A 150 -10.05 5.38 19.37
N LEU A 151 -9.08 4.69 19.96
CA LEU A 151 -9.22 4.11 21.29
C LEU A 151 -8.85 5.15 22.36
N ALA A 152 -9.66 5.21 23.43
CA ALA A 152 -9.47 6.14 24.53
C ALA A 152 -8.20 5.83 25.34
N SER A 153 -7.88 4.54 25.51
CA SER A 153 -6.70 4.05 26.22
C SER A 153 -5.68 3.45 25.27
N HIS A 154 -4.41 3.46 25.69
CA HIS A 154 -3.38 2.69 25.00
C HIS A 154 -3.56 1.22 25.32
N ILE A 155 -4.17 0.49 24.39
CA ILE A 155 -4.12 -0.97 24.42
C ILE A 155 -2.68 -1.32 24.06
N GLY A 156 -2.00 -2.05 24.95
CA GLY A 156 -0.63 -2.52 24.71
C GLY A 156 -0.50 -3.29 23.40
N ILE A 157 0.73 -3.62 23.02
CA ILE A 157 0.96 -4.49 21.86
C ILE A 157 0.30 -5.84 22.19
N ILE A 158 -0.80 -6.16 21.52
CA ILE A 158 -1.39 -7.49 21.59
C ILE A 158 -0.35 -8.47 21.04
N GLU A 159 0.01 -9.48 21.82
CA GLU A 159 0.89 -10.56 21.38
C GLU A 159 0.33 -11.20 20.11
N ARG A 160 1.20 -11.39 19.12
CA ARG A 160 0.80 -11.90 17.81
C ARG A 160 0.98 -13.41 17.81
N ASN A 161 -0.10 -14.13 18.13
CA ASN A 161 -0.09 -15.60 18.21
C ASN A 161 -0.01 -16.30 16.84
N ARG A 162 -0.03 -15.56 15.71
CA ARG A 162 0.11 -16.14 14.37
C ARG A 162 1.43 -15.68 13.75
N SER A 163 2.45 -16.52 13.87
CA SER A 163 3.76 -16.31 13.26
C SER A 163 3.70 -16.52 11.75
N LEU A 164 4.10 -15.52 10.97
CA LEU A 164 4.67 -15.77 9.66
C LEU A 164 6.14 -16.10 9.85
N LYS A 165 6.50 -17.37 9.66
CA LYS A 165 7.89 -17.75 9.49
C LYS A 165 8.25 -17.42 8.04
N PHE A 166 9.13 -16.44 7.85
CA PHE A 166 9.66 -16.10 6.53
C PHE A 166 10.65 -17.18 6.11
N GLY A 167 10.13 -18.29 5.58
CA GLY A 167 10.90 -19.32 4.91
C GLY A 167 10.82 -19.08 3.41
N ASN A 168 11.96 -18.83 2.77
CA ASN A 168 12.06 -18.30 1.41
C ASN A 168 11.77 -19.30 0.27
N ASP A 169 11.07 -20.40 0.57
CA ASP A 169 10.96 -21.54 -0.32
C ASP A 169 9.52 -21.86 -0.73
N GLN A 170 8.67 -20.82 -0.86
CA GLN A 170 7.32 -21.07 -1.35
C GLN A 170 7.36 -21.57 -2.79
N LYS A 171 7.19 -22.88 -2.93
CA LYS A 171 7.13 -23.58 -4.22
C LYS A 171 5.68 -23.68 -4.66
N LEU A 172 5.43 -23.44 -5.93
CA LEU A 172 4.12 -23.57 -6.54
C LEU A 172 3.96 -24.95 -7.19
N PRO A 173 2.80 -25.61 -7.09
CA PRO A 173 2.56 -26.82 -7.85
C PRO A 173 2.43 -26.46 -9.33
N ASN A 174 3.09 -27.22 -10.21
CA ASN A 174 2.97 -27.07 -11.66
C ASN A 174 1.62 -27.62 -12.13
N ILE A 175 0.57 -26.82 -11.96
CA ILE A 175 -0.79 -27.07 -12.45
C ILE A 175 -1.30 -25.80 -13.11
N ARG A 176 -2.19 -25.96 -14.11
CA ARG A 176 -2.72 -24.87 -14.94
C ARG A 176 -3.09 -23.60 -14.15
N TYR A 177 -3.73 -23.78 -12.99
CA TYR A 177 -4.17 -22.68 -12.13
C TYR A 177 -3.04 -21.77 -11.62
N TYR A 178 -1.85 -22.30 -11.32
CA TYR A 178 -0.73 -21.51 -10.78
C TYR A 178 0.33 -21.15 -11.82
N ASN A 179 0.29 -21.75 -13.01
CA ASN A 179 1.32 -21.55 -14.04
C ASN A 179 1.41 -20.11 -14.55
N ASP A 180 0.33 -19.33 -14.41
CA ASP A 180 0.30 -17.90 -14.73
C ASP A 180 1.05 -17.04 -13.70
N ILE A 181 1.30 -17.56 -12.50
CA ILE A 181 1.99 -16.85 -11.41
C ILE A 181 3.48 -17.13 -11.53
N LYS A 182 4.13 -16.48 -12.49
CA LYS A 182 5.57 -16.62 -12.76
C LYS A 182 6.45 -15.79 -11.81
N VAL A 183 5.83 -14.91 -11.02
CA VAL A 183 6.48 -14.07 -10.01
C VAL A 183 5.73 -14.15 -8.70
N ILE A 184 6.48 -14.27 -7.60
CA ILE A 184 6.02 -14.16 -6.20
C ILE A 184 6.94 -13.21 -5.44
N THR A 185 6.56 -12.82 -4.24
CA THR A 185 7.39 -12.05 -3.34
C THR A 185 8.31 -12.99 -2.58
N HIS A 186 9.59 -12.67 -2.62
CA HIS A 186 10.61 -13.17 -1.72
C HIS A 186 10.80 -12.16 -0.57
N TYR A 187 11.07 -12.69 0.62
CA TYR A 187 11.32 -11.88 1.81
C TYR A 187 12.83 -11.86 2.04
N SER A 188 13.42 -10.66 2.13
CA SER A 188 14.86 -10.56 2.38
C SER A 188 15.26 -11.27 3.69
N SER A 189 16.56 -11.53 3.89
CA SER A 189 17.09 -12.25 5.06
C SER A 189 16.77 -11.62 6.44
N GLY A 190 16.13 -10.45 6.46
CA GLY A 190 15.74 -9.71 7.65
C GLY A 190 16.86 -8.76 8.07
N VAL A 191 16.54 -7.47 8.13
CA VAL A 191 17.44 -6.46 8.70
C VAL A 191 17.00 -6.12 10.12
N PRO A 192 17.93 -5.85 11.05
CA PRO A 192 17.58 -5.36 12.38
C PRO A 192 16.61 -4.18 12.31
N PHE A 193 15.56 -4.23 13.12
CA PHE A 193 14.50 -3.24 13.17
C PHE A 193 14.29 -2.76 14.61
N ASP A 194 14.73 -1.55 14.90
CA ASP A 194 14.44 -0.91 16.18
C ASP A 194 13.03 -0.33 16.19
N GLN A 195 12.17 -0.91 17.03
CA GLN A 195 10.86 -0.33 17.25
C GLN A 195 10.98 0.95 18.07
N PRO A 196 10.46 2.10 17.59
CA PRO A 196 10.55 3.35 18.34
C PRO A 196 9.76 3.23 19.65
N LYS A 197 10.47 3.30 20.78
CA LYS A 197 9.91 3.10 22.13
C LYS A 197 8.85 4.15 22.51
N ASN A 198 8.92 5.34 21.89
CA ASN A 198 8.07 6.49 22.23
C ASN A 198 6.83 6.65 21.34
N LEU A 199 6.69 5.89 20.24
CA LEU A 199 5.52 6.00 19.36
C LEU A 199 4.20 5.76 20.11
N LEU A 200 4.23 4.86 21.09
CA LEU A 200 3.06 4.51 21.90
C LEU A 200 2.56 5.71 22.69
N LYS A 201 3.43 6.57 23.24
CA LYS A 201 3.03 7.70 24.09
C LYS A 201 2.44 8.88 23.32
N THR A 202 2.68 8.93 22.01
CA THR A 202 2.39 10.12 21.19
C THR A 202 1.22 9.90 20.23
N ILE A 203 0.86 8.64 19.96
CA ILE A 203 -0.11 8.29 18.93
C ILE A 203 -1.25 7.48 19.54
N LYS A 204 -2.47 8.04 19.53
CA LYS A 204 -3.67 7.31 19.95
C LYS A 204 -3.88 6.05 19.09
N PRO A 205 -4.07 4.87 19.69
CA PRO A 205 -4.26 3.66 18.93
C PRO A 205 -5.59 3.69 18.16
N LEU A 206 -5.58 3.01 17.01
CA LEU A 206 -6.77 2.80 16.19
C LEU A 206 -7.14 1.32 16.26
N THR A 207 -8.44 1.04 16.28
CA THR A 207 -8.96 -0.31 16.07
C THR A 207 -9.99 -0.31 14.95
N LYS A 208 -10.20 -1.47 14.32
CA LYS A 208 -11.24 -1.65 13.31
C LYS A 208 -12.61 -1.32 13.90
N PHE A 209 -13.43 -0.65 13.10
CA PHE A 209 -14.84 -0.42 13.38
C PHE A 209 -15.65 -1.38 12.52
N GLY A 210 -16.00 -2.53 13.10
CA GLY A 210 -16.66 -3.64 12.42
C GLY A 210 -15.67 -4.69 11.85
N ASP A 211 -16.23 -5.82 11.44
CA ASP A 211 -15.47 -6.98 10.94
C ASP A 211 -15.33 -7.02 9.42
N ASN A 212 -16.15 -6.26 8.70
CA ASN A 212 -16.16 -6.23 7.25
C ASN A 212 -15.31 -5.07 6.70
N PRO A 213 -14.47 -5.31 5.67
CA PRO A 213 -13.77 -4.23 4.99
C PRO A 213 -14.77 -3.37 4.21
N VAL A 214 -14.50 -2.07 4.10
CA VAL A 214 -15.27 -1.16 3.23
C VAL A 214 -14.79 -1.16 1.78
N ALA A 215 -13.56 -1.60 1.55
CA ALA A 215 -13.01 -1.84 0.22
C ALA A 215 -11.94 -2.93 0.27
N VAL A 216 -11.83 -3.70 -0.80
CA VAL A 216 -10.79 -4.70 -1.00
C VAL A 216 -10.22 -4.55 -2.41
N LEU A 217 -8.93 -4.23 -2.47
CA LEU A 217 -8.21 -4.03 -3.72
C LEU A 217 -7.16 -5.15 -3.88
N HIS A 218 -7.24 -5.90 -4.97
CA HIS A 218 -6.27 -6.91 -5.36
C HIS A 218 -5.47 -6.39 -6.56
N LEU A 219 -4.20 -6.05 -6.34
CA LEU A 219 -3.25 -5.69 -7.38
C LEU A 219 -2.33 -6.89 -7.63
N HIS A 220 -2.59 -7.60 -8.71
CA HIS A 220 -1.74 -8.70 -9.15
C HIS A 220 -0.42 -8.17 -9.70
N TYR A 221 0.62 -8.97 -9.68
CA TYR A 221 1.86 -8.65 -10.38
C TYR A 221 2.29 -9.82 -11.25
N ARG A 222 2.78 -9.50 -12.45
CA ARG A 222 3.23 -10.46 -13.46
C ARG A 222 4.51 -9.97 -14.11
N PRO A 223 5.40 -10.88 -14.56
CA PRO A 223 6.58 -10.47 -15.30
C PRO A 223 6.19 -10.08 -16.73
N TYR A 224 7.10 -9.40 -17.43
CA TYR A 224 6.89 -8.92 -18.79
C TYR A 224 6.42 -10.01 -19.76
N GLU A 225 7.02 -11.19 -19.69
CA GLU A 225 6.75 -12.32 -20.58
C GLU A 225 5.28 -12.76 -20.53
N TRP A 226 4.66 -12.69 -19.35
CA TRP A 226 3.24 -13.04 -19.19
C TRP A 226 2.33 -12.08 -19.98
N PHE A 227 2.65 -10.79 -20.03
CA PHE A 227 1.86 -9.83 -20.81
C PHE A 227 2.03 -10.02 -22.33
N ILE A 228 3.19 -10.51 -22.78
CA ILE A 228 3.41 -10.90 -24.17
C ILE A 228 2.56 -12.13 -24.51
N GLU A 229 2.61 -13.17 -23.67
CA GLU A 229 1.86 -14.42 -23.86
C GLU A 229 0.34 -14.19 -23.90
N LYS A 230 -0.17 -13.26 -23.09
CA LYS A 230 -1.59 -12.86 -23.10
C LYS A 230 -1.93 -11.87 -24.21
N ASN A 231 -0.99 -11.54 -25.10
CA ASN A 231 -1.18 -10.63 -26.23
C ASN A 231 -1.64 -9.22 -25.80
N ILE A 232 -1.23 -8.77 -24.60
CA ILE A 232 -1.64 -7.49 -24.02
C ILE A 232 -0.81 -6.33 -24.61
N TYR A 233 0.46 -6.58 -24.93
CA TYR A 233 1.36 -5.57 -25.52
C TYR A 233 1.17 -5.35 -27.02
N SER A 234 0.79 -6.38 -27.78
CA SER A 234 0.64 -6.29 -29.25
C SER A 234 -0.61 -5.50 -29.67
N ASN A 235 -1.61 -5.38 -28.80
CA ASN A 235 -2.74 -4.46 -28.95
C ASN A 235 -2.36 -2.98 -28.81
N LEU A 236 -1.09 -2.63 -28.50
CA LEU A 236 -0.59 -1.25 -28.60
C LEU A 236 -0.21 -0.84 -30.04
N SER A 237 0.04 -1.78 -30.97
CA SER A 237 0.49 -1.44 -32.34
C SER A 237 -0.48 -1.80 -33.46
N SER A 238 -1.45 -2.68 -33.22
CA SER A 238 -2.44 -3.03 -34.24
C SER A 238 -3.68 -2.13 -34.11
N LYS A 239 -3.91 -1.33 -35.16
CA LYS A 239 -5.18 -0.63 -35.44
C LYS A 239 -6.31 -1.67 -35.54
N ARG A 240 -6.83 -2.17 -34.43
CA ARG A 240 -8.15 -2.77 -34.38
C ARG A 240 -9.07 -1.82 -33.63
N LYS A 241 -10.09 -1.35 -34.36
CA LYS A 241 -11.17 -0.48 -33.88
C LYS A 241 -12.00 -1.21 -32.81
N GLY A 242 -11.44 -1.35 -31.62
CA GLY A 242 -12.20 -1.55 -30.38
C GLY A 242 -11.87 -0.36 -29.50
N LYS A 243 -12.89 0.41 -29.09
CA LYS A 243 -12.71 1.55 -28.18
C LYS A 243 -12.05 1.07 -26.88
N MET A 244 -10.74 1.25 -26.75
CA MET A 244 -10.06 1.22 -25.46
C MET A 244 -10.15 2.63 -24.86
N VAL A 245 -10.79 2.73 -23.70
CA VAL A 245 -10.79 3.95 -22.90
C VAL A 245 -9.50 3.93 -22.06
N ALA A 246 -8.52 4.71 -22.48
CA ALA A 246 -7.49 5.17 -21.55
C ALA A 246 -8.19 6.11 -20.56
N ILE A 247 -8.41 5.68 -19.32
CA ILE A 247 -8.95 6.57 -18.30
C ILE A 247 -7.81 7.51 -17.91
N LYS A 248 -7.79 8.68 -18.56
CA LYS A 248 -7.22 9.89 -17.98
C LYS A 248 -8.17 10.27 -16.85
N ILE A 249 -7.65 10.36 -15.62
CA ILE A 249 -8.44 10.73 -14.45
C ILE A 249 -8.89 12.19 -14.65
N GLU A 250 -10.14 12.38 -15.06
CA GLU A 250 -10.84 13.65 -14.89
C GLU A 250 -11.56 13.61 -13.55
N SER A 251 -11.30 14.61 -12.72
CA SER A 251 -12.02 14.85 -11.48
C SER A 251 -13.46 15.24 -11.83
N ASP A 252 -14.41 14.32 -11.63
CA ASP A 252 -15.84 14.58 -11.81
C ASP A 252 -16.32 15.62 -10.79
N SER A 253 -16.34 16.89 -11.20
CA SER A 253 -17.16 17.92 -10.57
C SER A 253 -18.56 17.87 -11.20
N SER A 254 -19.44 17.01 -10.68
CA SER A 254 -20.88 17.08 -10.97
C SER A 254 -21.66 17.36 -9.68
N ILE A 255 -21.50 18.59 -9.18
CA ILE A 255 -22.50 19.22 -8.33
C ILE A 255 -23.67 19.57 -9.25
N LYS A 256 -24.80 18.86 -9.11
CA LYS A 256 -26.08 19.34 -9.64
C LYS A 256 -26.58 20.44 -8.72
N SER A 257 -26.19 21.68 -8.97
CA SER A 257 -26.93 22.85 -8.47
C SER A 257 -28.12 23.06 -9.39
N HIS A 258 -29.31 23.05 -8.77
CA HIS A 258 -30.56 23.52 -9.37
C HIS A 258 -30.37 24.94 -9.90
N ASP A 259 -30.63 25.17 -11.19
CA ASP A 259 -30.63 26.49 -11.82
C ASP A 259 -32.08 27.00 -11.86
N ASP A 260 -32.36 28.09 -11.14
CA ASP A 260 -33.46 29.00 -11.45
C ASP A 260 -32.88 30.15 -12.29
N SER A 261 -33.35 30.19 -13.54
CA SER A 261 -33.41 31.31 -14.50
C SER A 261 -32.51 32.55 -14.31
N VAL A 262 -31.82 32.96 -15.38
CA VAL A 262 -32.08 34.22 -16.12
C VAL A 262 -31.27 34.25 -17.42
N LYS A 263 -31.96 34.58 -18.51
CA LYS A 263 -31.43 34.83 -19.87
C LYS A 263 -30.53 36.07 -19.88
N ILE A 264 -29.40 36.06 -20.62
CA ILE A 264 -28.92 37.19 -21.45
C ILE A 264 -27.99 36.65 -22.58
N LYS A 265 -28.48 36.89 -23.80
CA LYS A 265 -27.90 37.18 -25.13
C LYS A 265 -26.52 36.67 -25.60
N GLU A 266 -26.57 36.27 -26.88
CA GLU A 266 -25.51 35.96 -27.84
C GLU A 266 -24.42 37.04 -27.98
N GLU A 267 -23.19 36.60 -28.24
CA GLU A 267 -22.31 37.26 -29.23
C GLU A 267 -21.27 36.28 -29.82
N LYS A 268 -20.97 36.49 -31.10
CA LYS A 268 -20.27 35.58 -32.02
C LYS A 268 -18.74 35.64 -31.95
N ASP A 269 -18.13 34.49 -32.30
CA ASP A 269 -16.87 34.24 -33.02
C ASP A 269 -15.73 35.27 -32.92
N LYS A 270 -14.57 34.83 -32.37
CA LYS A 270 -13.24 35.04 -32.98
C LYS A 270 -12.26 33.90 -32.68
N GLU A 271 -11.84 33.27 -33.77
CA GLU A 271 -10.71 32.36 -33.94
C GLU A 271 -9.38 33.12 -33.86
N ILE A 272 -8.45 32.74 -32.96
CA ILE A 272 -7.01 33.09 -33.06
C ILE A 272 -6.12 31.95 -32.53
N LYS A 273 -5.53 31.25 -33.50
CA LYS A 273 -4.14 30.76 -33.66
C LYS A 273 -3.27 30.36 -32.45
N ASN A 274 -2.76 29.13 -32.61
CA ASN A 274 -1.48 28.58 -32.18
C ASN A 274 -0.36 29.61 -31.93
N ASP A 275 0.30 29.51 -30.78
CA ASP A 275 1.74 29.74 -30.68
C ASP A 275 2.38 28.73 -29.71
N SER A 276 3.26 27.93 -30.29
CA SER A 276 4.18 27.02 -29.61
C SER A 276 5.39 27.81 -29.11
N VAL A 277 5.63 27.82 -27.79
CA VAL A 277 6.90 28.31 -27.24
C VAL A 277 7.67 27.15 -26.61
N LEU A 278 8.72 26.76 -27.33
CA LEU A 278 9.85 25.96 -26.87
C LEU A 278 10.59 26.73 -25.77
N ILE A 279 10.77 26.13 -24.59
CA ILE A 279 11.81 26.57 -23.65
C ILE A 279 12.83 25.44 -23.55
N LYS A 280 14.02 25.70 -24.11
CA LYS A 280 15.21 24.88 -24.02
C LYS A 280 15.82 24.98 -22.62
N GLU A 281 16.35 23.86 -22.17
CA GLU A 281 17.26 23.72 -21.03
C GLU A 281 18.51 24.58 -21.19
N GLU A 282 18.95 25.21 -20.10
CA GLU A 282 20.38 25.38 -19.83
C GLU A 282 20.68 24.97 -18.38
N ASN A 283 21.68 24.11 -18.26
CA ASN A 283 22.23 23.59 -17.01
C ASN A 283 23.41 24.45 -16.55
N LYS A 284 23.63 24.39 -15.23
CA LYS A 284 24.92 24.39 -14.49
C LYS A 284 25.41 25.70 -13.81
N PRO A 285 26.23 25.58 -12.75
CA PRO A 285 25.85 25.84 -11.35
C PRO A 285 26.69 26.97 -10.71
N ILE A 286 26.50 27.30 -9.43
CA ILE A 286 27.57 27.70 -8.46
C ILE A 286 26.98 28.08 -7.07
N ALA A 287 27.53 27.41 -6.06
CA ALA A 287 27.89 27.82 -4.70
C ALA A 287 26.95 28.65 -3.78
N SER A 288 26.67 28.01 -2.63
CA SER A 288 26.76 28.53 -1.26
C SER A 288 26.49 30.02 -1.00
N ARG A 289 25.38 30.29 -0.31
CA ARG A 289 25.31 31.40 0.64
C ARG A 289 24.43 31.03 1.83
N VAL A 290 25.12 30.62 2.89
CA VAL A 290 24.64 30.60 4.27
C VAL A 290 24.24 32.03 4.65
N LYS A 291 22.97 32.26 4.99
CA LYS A 291 22.56 33.42 5.78
C LYS A 291 22.18 32.93 7.17
N LYS A 292 23.16 33.10 8.06
CA LYS A 292 23.02 33.14 9.52
C LYS A 292 21.95 34.20 9.85
N ASN A 293 20.87 33.79 10.51
CA ASN A 293 20.06 34.70 11.30
C ASN A 293 20.27 34.31 12.76
N GLU A 294 21.18 35.02 13.41
CA GLU A 294 21.32 35.08 14.86
C GLU A 294 20.05 35.74 15.44
N LYS A 295 19.33 35.00 16.29
CA LYS A 295 18.53 35.58 17.36
C LYS A 295 18.89 34.88 18.65
N GLU A 296 19.68 35.59 19.44
CA GLU A 296 19.89 35.36 20.86
C GLU A 296 18.54 35.21 21.57
N ILE A 297 18.37 34.13 22.32
CA ILE A 297 17.49 34.12 23.48
C ILE A 297 18.36 33.70 24.66
N LYS A 298 18.39 34.62 25.62
CA LYS A 298 19.21 34.63 26.82
C LYS A 298 19.00 33.37 27.65
N SER A 299 20.11 32.81 28.11
CA SER A 299 20.21 31.87 29.21
C SER A 299 19.63 32.48 30.49
N HIS A 300 18.66 31.80 31.10
CA HIS A 300 18.40 31.95 32.52
C HIS A 300 18.73 30.62 33.18
N ASP A 301 19.84 30.62 33.91
CA ASP A 301 20.17 29.62 34.91
C ASP A 301 19.06 29.58 35.97
N ASP A 302 18.60 28.36 36.28
CA ASP A 302 18.26 27.98 37.65
C ASP A 302 18.54 26.50 37.82
N SER A 303 19.60 26.22 38.58
CA SER A 303 20.01 24.89 38.98
C SER A 303 19.05 24.34 40.04
N ILE A 304 18.53 23.13 39.84
CA ILE A 304 18.05 22.31 40.95
C ILE A 304 18.78 20.96 40.89
N MET A 305 19.72 20.83 41.82
CA MET A 305 20.40 19.61 42.23
C MET A 305 19.38 18.60 42.80
N ILE A 306 19.28 17.42 42.19
CA ILE A 306 18.69 16.25 42.88
C ILE A 306 19.79 15.20 43.02
N LYS A 307 20.16 14.99 44.29
CA LYS A 307 21.18 14.08 44.78
C LYS A 307 20.83 12.63 44.43
N LYS A 308 21.85 11.89 43.98
CA LYS A 308 21.89 10.43 44.00
C LYS A 308 21.90 9.98 45.46
N GLU A 309 20.99 9.09 45.84
CA GLU A 309 21.16 8.26 47.02
C GLU A 309 21.08 6.79 46.62
N LYS A 310 22.11 6.05 47.01
CA LYS A 310 22.33 4.64 46.74
C LYS A 310 22.22 3.90 48.08
N ASN A 311 21.71 2.68 48.00
CA ASN A 311 21.81 1.55 48.94
C ASN A 311 20.85 1.55 50.14
N LYS A 312 19.96 0.54 50.16
CA LYS A 312 20.11 -0.53 51.16
C LYS A 312 19.54 -1.86 50.68
N GLU A 313 20.44 -2.82 50.72
CA GLU A 313 20.30 -4.27 50.60
C GLU A 313 19.47 -4.78 51.79
N ILE A 314 18.49 -5.65 51.54
CA ILE A 314 17.95 -6.57 52.56
C ILE A 314 17.92 -7.95 51.91
N LYS A 315 18.90 -8.77 52.31
CA LYS A 315 18.77 -10.21 52.36
C LYS A 315 17.94 -10.53 53.60
N ASP A 316 17.03 -11.48 53.50
CA ASP A 316 16.85 -12.49 54.55
C ASP A 316 16.24 -13.76 53.97
N ASP A 317 16.74 -14.86 54.50
CA ASP A 317 16.69 -16.23 54.04
C ASP A 317 15.37 -16.96 54.36
N LEU A 318 15.12 -18.00 53.54
CA LEU A 318 14.56 -19.34 53.83
C LEU A 318 13.54 -19.52 54.98
N VAL A 319 12.43 -20.22 54.67
CA VAL A 319 12.07 -21.51 55.31
C VAL A 319 11.14 -22.33 54.38
N LEU A 320 11.47 -23.63 54.26
CA LEU A 320 10.67 -24.74 53.73
C LEU A 320 9.34 -24.94 54.47
N ILE A 321 8.29 -25.36 53.76
CA ILE A 321 7.62 -26.68 53.87
C ILE A 321 6.85 -26.92 52.57
#